data_AF-A0A937LRM8-F1
#
_entry.id   AF-A0A937LRM8-F1
#
_cell.length_a   1.000
_cell.length_b   1.000
_cell.length_c   1.000
_cell.angle_alpha   90.00
_cell.angle_beta   90.00
_cell.angle_gamma   90.00
#
_symmetry.space_group_name_H-M   'P 1'
#
loop_
_entity.id
_entity.type
_entity.pdbx_description
1 polymer ?
#
loop_
_entity_poly.entity_id
_entity_poly.type
_entity_poly.pdbx_seq_one_letter_code
_entity_poly.pdbx_strand_id
1 'polypeptide(L)' 'LPEKGEFGAALGAARLAIVGKTGRTPQTVMTPPKVAKTILPRSELTAKYQLAYERYKMTYPALKALV' A
#
# COMPACT_ATOMS: atom_id res chain seq x y z
N LEU A 1 4.44 4.59 6.62
CA LEU A 1 4.20 3.48 7.56
C LEU A 1 3.13 3.91 8.56
N PRO A 2 2.03 3.14 8.69
CA PRO A 2 1.04 3.39 9.74
C PRO A 2 1.61 3.07 11.13
N GLU A 3 1.00 3.63 12.16
CA GLU A 3 1.23 3.23 13.56
C GLU A 3 0.87 1.75 13.76
N LYS A 4 1.55 1.06 14.70
CA LYS A 4 1.26 -0.36 14.97
C LYS A 4 -0.21 -0.51 15.36
N GLY A 5 -0.95 -1.33 14.63
CA GLY A 5 -2.35 -1.65 14.91
C GLY A 5 -2.92 -2.66 13.90
N GLU A 6 -3.96 -3.38 14.31
CA GLU A 6 -4.68 -4.36 13.48
C GLU A 6 -5.64 -3.65 12.52
N PHE A 7 -5.10 -3.07 11.44
CA PHE A 7 -5.89 -2.43 10.36
C PHE A 7 -6.21 -3.40 9.21
N GLY A 8 -6.37 -4.69 9.53
CA GLY A 8 -6.63 -5.75 8.56
C GLY A 8 -8.10 -5.84 8.12
N ALA A 9 -8.40 -6.87 7.33
CA ALA A 9 -9.72 -7.09 6.74
C ALA A 9 -10.86 -7.16 7.77
N ALA A 10 -10.60 -7.71 8.97
CA ALA A 10 -11.58 -7.80 10.05
C ALA A 10 -12.08 -6.43 10.53
N LEU A 11 -11.19 -5.44 10.68
CA LEU A 11 -11.57 -4.07 11.01
C LEU A 11 -12.38 -3.42 9.87
N GLY A 12 -12.04 -3.74 8.62
CA GLY A 12 -12.81 -3.32 7.46
C GLY A 12 -14.25 -3.82 7.50
N ALA A 13 -14.46 -5.10 7.80
CA ALA A 13 -15.79 -5.68 7.97
C ALA A 13 -16.58 -5.01 9.11
N ALA A 14 -15.94 -4.75 10.24
CA ALA A 14 -16.56 -4.04 11.36
C ALA A 14 -16.98 -2.61 10.96
N ARG A 15 -16.14 -1.87 10.24
CA ARG A 15 -16.47 -0.53 9.73
C ARG A 15 -17.65 -0.54 8.77
N LEU A 16 -17.74 -1.56 7.90
CA LEU A 16 -18.90 -1.74 7.01
C LEU A 16 -20.20 -1.97 7.80
N ALA A 17 -20.16 -2.82 8.83
CA ALA A 17 -21.31 -3.04 9.69
C ALA A 17 -21.76 -1.76 10.42
N ILE A 18 -20.81 -0.93 10.88
CA ILE A 18 -21.10 0.37 11.50
C ILE A 18 -21.84 1.28 10.52
N VAL A 19 -21.35 1.42 9.28
CA VAL A 19 -22.01 2.25 8.24
C VAL A 19 -23.42 1.73 7.96
N GLY A 20 -23.56 0.42 7.73
CA GLY A 20 -24.85 -0.19 7.41
C GLY A 20 -25.88 -0.09 8.54
N LYS A 21 -25.45 -0.15 9.80
CA LYS A 21 -26.36 -0.08 10.95
C LYS A 21 -26.70 1.33 11.40
N THR A 22 -25.75 2.26 11.32
CA THR A 22 -25.89 3.61 11.89
C THR A 22 -26.25 4.68 10.87
N GLY A 23 -26.17 4.37 9.56
CA GLY A 23 -26.37 5.36 8.50
C GLY A 23 -25.30 6.45 8.45
N ARG A 24 -24.23 6.33 9.26
CA ARG A 24 -23.10 7.26 9.23
C ARG A 24 -22.43 7.22 7.87
N THR A 25 -22.00 8.39 7.40
CA THR A 25 -21.34 8.49 6.10
C THR A 25 -20.02 7.72 6.10
N PRO A 26 -19.72 6.95 5.03
CA PRO A 26 -18.49 6.15 4.95
C PRO A 26 -17.21 6.95 5.22
N GLN A 27 -17.19 8.22 4.82
CA GLN A 27 -16.06 9.13 4.99
C GLN A 27 -15.69 9.35 6.47
N THR A 28 -16.68 9.29 7.38
CA THR A 28 -16.45 9.45 8.82
C THR A 28 -16.01 8.17 9.52
N VAL A 29 -16.18 7.01 8.88
CA VAL A 29 -15.92 5.68 9.46
C VAL A 29 -14.68 5.03 8.85
N MET A 30 -14.44 5.22 7.55
CA MET A 30 -13.34 4.67 6.77
C MET A 30 -12.11 5.60 6.76
N THR A 31 -11.69 6.04 7.93
CA THR A 31 -10.54 6.95 8.05
C THR A 31 -9.22 6.20 7.99
N PRO A 32 -8.17 6.83 7.39
CA PRO A 32 -6.83 6.26 7.40
C PRO A 32 -6.29 6.19 8.84
N PRO A 33 -5.50 5.16 9.17
CA PRO A 33 -4.81 5.09 10.44
C PRO A 33 -3.77 6.22 10.56
N LYS A 34 -3.37 6.52 11.80
CA LYS A 34 -2.30 7.49 12.05
C LYS A 34 -1.01 7.05 11.37
N VAL A 35 -0.33 7.99 10.73
CA VAL A 35 0.96 7.76 10.08
C VAL A 35 2.05 7.80 11.15
N ALA A 36 2.75 6.70 11.38
CA ALA A 36 3.88 6.67 12.31
C ALA A 36 5.17 7.20 11.68
N LYS A 37 5.39 6.94 10.39
CA LYS A 37 6.59 7.41 9.67
C LYS A 37 6.31 7.63 8.21
N THR A 38 6.69 8.79 7.69
CA THR A 38 6.74 9.06 6.25
C THR A 38 8.13 8.75 5.72
N ILE A 39 8.23 7.96 4.65
CA ILE A 39 9.49 7.64 3.98
C ILE A 39 9.49 8.40 2.66
N LEU A 40 10.41 9.37 2.53
CA LEU A 40 10.54 10.16 1.31
C LEU A 40 11.48 9.48 0.32
N PRO A 41 11.27 9.66 -1.00
CA PRO A 41 12.21 9.22 -2.02
C PRO A 41 13.58 9.89 -1.83
N ARG A 42 14.64 9.12 -2.07
CA ARG A 42 16.02 9.61 -2.13
C ARG A 42 16.33 10.04 -3.56
N SER A 43 16.32 11.34 -3.83
CA SER A 43 16.43 11.90 -5.19
C SER A 43 17.75 11.52 -5.87
N GLU A 44 18.82 11.36 -5.10
CA GLU A 44 20.15 10.95 -5.55
C GLU A 44 20.22 9.50 -6.04
N LEU A 45 19.22 8.67 -5.69
CA LEU A 45 19.15 7.26 -6.08
C LEU A 45 18.16 6.98 -7.21
N THR A 46 17.29 7.95 -7.56
CA THR A 46 16.20 7.75 -8.52
C THR A 46 16.70 7.21 -9.87
N ALA A 47 17.72 7.84 -10.46
CA ALA A 47 18.25 7.41 -11.75
C ALA A 47 18.87 6.00 -11.70
N LYS A 48 19.56 5.66 -10.60
CA LYS A 48 20.18 4.34 -10.41
C LYS A 48 19.12 3.25 -10.27
N TYR A 49 18.05 3.51 -9.52
CA TYR A 49 16.93 2.58 -9.39
C TYR A 49 16.16 2.42 -10.70
N GLN A 50 16.01 3.48 -11.51
CA GLN A 50 15.36 3.38 -12.81
C GLN A 50 16.13 2.44 -13.75
N LEU A 51 17.46 2.59 -13.85
CA LEU A 51 18.29 1.72 -14.67
C LEU A 51 18.22 0.25 -14.23
N ALA A 52 18.23 0.01 -12.91
CA ALA A 52 18.09 -1.33 -12.36
C ALA A 52 16.71 -1.94 -12.65
N TYR A 53 15.65 -1.14 -12.56
CA TYR A 53 14.29 -1.55 -12.87
C TYR A 53 14.12 -1.94 -14.35
N GLU A 54 14.64 -1.15 -15.28
CA GLU A 54 14.59 -1.49 -16.71
C GLU A 54 15.33 -2.80 -17.02
N ARG A 55 16.50 -3.01 -16.39
CA ARG A 55 17.24 -4.27 -16.52
C ARG A 55 16.41 -5.46 -16.04
N TYR A 56 15.82 -5.36 -14.86
CA TYR A 56 14.94 -6.41 -14.33
C TYR A 56 13.79 -6.74 -15.30
N LYS A 57 13.11 -5.70 -15.81
CA LYS A 57 11.99 -5.83 -16.73
C LYS A 57 12.38 -6.53 -18.04
N MET A 58 13.56 -6.26 -18.56
CA MET A 58 14.07 -6.92 -19.78
C MET A 58 14.47 -8.38 -19.53
N THR A 59 15.03 -8.67 -18.35
CA THR A 59 15.48 -10.04 -18.02
C THR A 59 14.33 -10.97 -17.65
N TYR A 60 13.27 -10.46 -17.03
CA TYR A 60 12.16 -11.30 -16.54
C TYR A 60 11.47 -12.15 -17.62
N PRO A 61 11.12 -11.65 -18.82
CA PRO A 61 10.53 -12.48 -19.88
C PRO A 61 11.43 -13.62 -20.32
N ALA A 62 12.73 -13.38 -20.43
CA ALA A 62 13.71 -14.40 -20.83
C ALA A 62 13.82 -15.51 -19.77
N LEU A 63 13.83 -15.15 -18.48
CA LEU A 63 13.83 -16.13 -17.39
C LEU A 63 12.50 -16.87 -17.26
N LYS A 64 11.37 -16.19 -17.43
CA LYS A 64 10.04 -16.81 -17.37
C LYS A 64 9.82 -17.84 -18.50
N ALA A 65 10.47 -17.68 -19.64
CA ALA A 65 10.35 -18.62 -20.77
C ALA A 65 11.19 -19.89 -20.59
N LEU A 66 12.12 -19.91 -19.63
CA LEU A 66 13.00 -21.05 -19.32
C LEU A 66 12.40 -22.01 -18.28
N VAL A 67 11.33 -21.60 -17.59
CA VAL A 67 10.61 -22.37 -16.54
C VAL A 67 9.22 -22.68 -17.03
#